data_AF-A0A764S2K6-F1
#
_entry.id   AF-A0A764S2K6-F1
#
_cell.length_a   1.000
_cell.length_b   1.000
_cell.length_c   1.000
_cell.angle_alpha   90.00
_cell.angle_beta   90.00
_cell.angle_gamma   90.00
#
_symmetry.space_group_name_H-M   'P 1'
#
loop_
_entity.id
_entity.type
_entity.pdbx_description
1 polymer ?
#
loop_
_entity_poly.entity_id
_entity_poly.type
_entity_poly.pdbx_seq_one_letter_code
_entity_poly.pdbx_strand_id
1 'polypeptide(L)' 'MTVFEQQLEHDVGEAARACLLRGVPIYYAEKNTPEGCVIKEYPDGRKKLVSFMTGTEKVVKIKV' A
#
# COMPACT_ATOMS: atom_id res chain seq x y z
N MET A 1 15.19 -15.50 9.89
CA MET A 1 14.11 -15.17 8.94
C MET A 1 13.07 -16.25 9.00
N THR A 2 11.81 -15.85 9.10
CA THR A 2 10.65 -16.74 8.97
C THR A 2 10.41 -17.06 7.48
N VAL A 3 9.69 -18.15 7.20
CA VAL A 3 9.30 -18.52 5.83
C VAL A 3 8.53 -17.39 5.13
N PHE A 4 7.72 -16.64 5.89
CA PHE A 4 6.96 -15.50 5.37
C PHE A 4 7.87 -14.35 4.89
N GLU A 5 8.93 -14.02 5.64
CA GLU A 5 9.88 -12.98 5.25
C GLU A 5 10.61 -13.34 3.95
N GLN A 6 10.99 -14.61 3.77
CA GLN A 6 11.65 -15.09 2.56
C GLN A 6 10.73 -15.02 1.33
N GLN A 7 9.44 -15.31 1.49
CA GLN A 7 8.47 -15.20 0.40
C GLN A 7 8.24 -13.73 -0.01
N LEU A 8 8.29 -12.80 0.93
CA LEU A 8 8.21 -11.36 0.63
C LEU A 8 9.43 -10.86 -0.16
N GLU A 9 10.64 -11.34 0.16
CA GLU A 9 11.86 -10.95 -0.55
C GLU A 9 11.85 -11.36 -2.03
N HIS A 10 11.12 -12.43 -2.36
CA HIS A 10 10.96 -12.92 -3.73
C HIS A 10 9.67 -12.46 -4.39
N ASP A 11 8.81 -11.70 -3.70
CA ASP A 11 7.60 -11.13 -4.29
C ASP A 11 7.97 -9.97 -5.22
N VAL A 12 7.87 -10.22 -6.52
CA VAL A 12 8.12 -9.24 -7.58
C VAL A 12 6.95 -8.29 -7.82
N GLY A 13 5.84 -8.43 -7.08
CA GLY A 13 4.69 -7.53 -7.13
C GLY A 13 3.76 -7.72 -8.32
N GLU A 14 3.81 -8.87 -9.00
CA GLU A 14 3.00 -9.14 -10.21
C GLU A 14 1.50 -9.02 -9.95
N ALA A 15 1.01 -9.53 -8.81
CA ALA A 15 -0.40 -9.41 -8.44
C ALA A 15 -0.82 -7.94 -8.23
N ALA A 16 0.05 -7.13 -7.60
CA ALA A 16 -0.19 -5.71 -7.40
C ALA A 16 -0.26 -4.96 -8.75
N ARG A 17 0.67 -5.26 -9.66
CA ARG A 17 0.68 -4.71 -11.04
C ARG A 17 -0.57 -5.11 -11.82
N ALA A 18 -0.98 -6.37 -11.74
CA ALA A 18 -2.19 -6.85 -12.41
C ALA A 18 -3.45 -6.13 -11.91
N CYS A 19 -3.56 -5.83 -10.61
CA CYS A 19 -4.64 -5.01 -10.07
C CYS A 19 -4.64 -3.59 -10.64
N LEU A 20 -3.47 -2.94 -10.67
CA LEU A 20 -3.33 -1.60 -11.23
C LEU A 20 -3.70 -1.55 -12.72
N LEU A 21 -3.23 -2.52 -13.51
CA LEU A 21 -3.58 -2.65 -14.94
C LEU A 21 -5.08 -2.87 -15.16
N ARG A 22 -5.78 -3.47 -14.20
CA ARG A 22 -7.24 -3.66 -14.22
C ARG A 22 -8.02 -2.45 -13.72
N GLY A 23 -7.36 -1.35 -13.38
CA GLY A 23 -8.01 -0.15 -12.87
C GLY A 23 -8.39 -0.23 -11.38
N VAL A 24 -7.82 -1.18 -10.63
CA VAL A 24 -8.11 -1.37 -9.21
C VAL A 24 -6.97 -0.79 -8.37
N PRO A 25 -7.26 0.11 -7.41
CA PRO A 25 -6.24 0.63 -6.51
C PRO A 25 -5.75 -0.46 -5.55
N ILE A 26 -4.47 -0.38 -5.19
CA ILE A 26 -3.83 -1.29 -4.23
C ILE A 26 -3.50 -0.55 -2.94
N TYR A 27 -3.41 -1.31 -1.84
CA TYR A 27 -3.04 -0.80 -0.52
C TYR A 27 -1.87 -1.60 0.01
N TYR A 28 -0.83 -0.92 0.46
CA TYR A 28 0.35 -1.56 1.02
C TYR A 28 1.02 -0.64 2.06
N ALA A 29 1.92 -1.20 2.86
CA ALA A 29 2.76 -0.44 3.78
C ALA A 29 4.23 -0.69 3.44
N GLU A 30 5.03 0.35 3.51
CA GLU A 30 6.49 0.30 3.44
C GLU A 30 7.09 0.44 4.82
N LYS A 31 8.39 0.16 4.96
CA LYS A 31 9.12 0.25 6.24
C LYS A 31 8.99 1.61 6.93
N ASN A 32 8.79 2.68 6.16
CA ASN A 32 8.65 4.06 6.66
C ASN A 32 7.18 4.53 6.71
N THR A 33 6.21 3.66 6.42
CA THR A 33 4.79 4.02 6.52
C THR A 33 4.42 4.16 8.00
N PRO A 34 3.85 5.31 8.42
CA PRO A 34 3.45 5.52 9.80
C PRO A 34 2.46 4.46 10.30
N GLU A 35 2.54 4.12 11.58
CA GLU A 35 1.59 3.18 12.20
C GLU A 35 0.14 3.65 12.03
N GLY A 36 -0.76 2.70 11.75
CA GLY A 36 -2.16 2.99 11.47
C GLY A 36 -2.43 3.65 10.11
N CYS A 37 -1.42 3.74 9.25
CA CYS A 37 -1.53 4.25 7.88
C CYS A 37 -1.12 3.18 6.85
N VAL A 38 -1.63 3.33 5.63
CA VAL A 38 -1.25 2.55 4.45
C VAL A 38 -1.14 3.47 3.23
N ILE A 39 -0.30 3.10 2.28
CA ILE A 39 -0.20 3.76 0.98
C ILE A 39 -1.28 3.17 0.08
N LYS A 40 -2.13 4.04 -0.46
CA LYS A 40 -3.05 3.73 -1.55
C LYS A 40 -2.43 4.18 -2.87
N GLU A 41 -2.13 3.23 -3.74
CA GLU A 41 -1.65 3.49 -5.10
C GLU A 41 -2.80 3.31 -6.09
N TYR A 42 -3.00 4.33 -6.92
CA TYR A 42 -4.02 4.37 -7.94
C TYR A 42 -3.45 3.81 -9.27
N PRO A 43 -4.31 3.29 -10.17
CA PRO A 43 -3.92 2.82 -11.50
C PRO A 43 -3.13 3.82 -12.35
N ASP A 44 -3.33 5.11 -12.09
CA ASP A 44 -2.62 6.22 -12.76
C ASP A 44 -1.26 6.55 -12.14
N GLY A 45 -0.80 5.76 -11.16
CA GLY A 45 0.46 5.95 -10.46
C GLY A 45 0.41 6.96 -9.32
N ARG A 46 -0.71 7.65 -9.09
CA ARG A 46 -0.85 8.54 -7.91
C ARG A 46 -0.80 7.71 -6.64
N LYS A 47 -0.14 8.22 -5.61
CA LYS A 47 -0.06 7.60 -4.29
C LYS A 47 -0.61 8.54 -3.24
N LYS A 48 -1.36 8.01 -2.28
CA LYS A 48 -1.85 8.76 -1.12
C LYS A 48 -1.64 7.94 0.14
N LEU A 49 -1.22 8.61 1.22
CA LEU A 49 -1.28 8.01 2.54
C LEU A 49 -2.72 8.05 3.03
N VAL A 50 -3.26 6.91 3.45
CA VAL A 50 -4.61 6.79 4.01
C VAL A 50 -4.58 6.07 5.35
N SER A 51 -5.56 6.32 6.19
CA SER A 51 -5.78 5.61 7.45
C SER A 51 -7.20 5.05 7.50
N PHE A 52 -7.35 3.89 8.13
CA PHE A 52 -8.63 3.22 8.39
C PHE A 52 -8.96 3.15 9.88
N MET A 53 -8.22 3.87 10.74
CA MET A 53 -8.38 3.81 12.20
C MET A 53 -9.79 4.19 12.69
N THR A 54 -10.58 4.89 11.88
CA THR A 54 -11.98 5.22 12.21
C THR A 54 -13.00 4.30 11.55
N GLY A 55 -12.58 3.16 11.00
CA GLY A 55 -13.43 2.24 10.23
C GLY A 55 -13.76 2.70 8.80
N THR A 56 -13.27 3.87 8.40
CA THR A 56 -13.48 4.46 7.07
C THR A 56 -12.17 5.00 6.52
N GLU A 57 -11.96 4.91 5.21
CA GLU A 57 -10.78 5.49 4.55
C GLU A 57 -10.72 7.01 4.76
N LYS A 58 -9.59 7.50 5.29
CA LYS A 58 -9.29 8.93 5.39
C LYS A 58 -7.91 9.22 4.83
N VAL A 59 -7.81 10.22 3.94
CA VAL A 59 -6.52 10.68 3.43
C VAL A 59 -5.77 11.43 4.52
N VAL A 60 -4.55 10.99 4.81
CA VAL A 60 -3.65 11.63 5.76
C VAL A 60 -2.83 12.67 5.02
N LYS A 61 -2.95 13.93 5.42
CA LYS A 61 -2.09 15.01 4.93
C LYS A 61 -0.88 15.12 5.85
N ILE A 62 0.28 14.68 5.38
CA ILE A 62 1.53 15.00 6.07
C ILE A 62 1.82 16.47 5.80
N LYS A 63 1.80 17.30 6.86
CA LYS A 63 2.38 18.65 6.78
C LYS A 63 3.89 18.46 6.90
N VAL A 64 4.62 18.75 5.82
CA VAL A 64 6.07 18.93 5.84
C VAL A 64 6.39 20.27 6.48
#